data_AF-A0A9E0NW02-F1
#
_entry.id   AF-A0A9E0NW02-F1
#
_cell.length_a   1.000
_cell.length_b   1.000
_cell.length_c   1.000
_cell.angle_alpha   90.00
_cell.angle_beta   90.00
_cell.angle_gamma   90.00
#
_symmetry.space_group_name_H-M   'P 1'
#
loop_
_entity.id
_entity.type
_entity.pdbx_description
1 polymer ?
#
loop_
_entity_poly.entity_id
_entity_poly.type
_entity_poly.pdbx_seq_one_letter_code
_entity_poly.pdbx_strand_id
1 'polypeptide(L)'
;MSRLLSAVQSYQSNNKGNVPETLAGDFRTNYLNSGGDTFMDPDGSTYVFANGSIGTIPTTVKSASGNTVIWKVTGAKCNGENTEAVSGANKMALSMKLEGGGVYCVNN
;
A
#
# COMPACT_ATOMS: atom_id res chain seq x y z
N MET A 1 8.23 1.92 1.38
CA MET A 1 6.88 2.52 1.25
C MET A 1 6.83 3.86 0.49
N SER A 2 7.82 4.75 0.59
CA SER A 2 7.75 6.11 0.00
C SER A 2 7.49 6.12 -1.52
N ARG A 3 8.06 5.19 -2.28
CA ARG A 3 7.81 5.06 -3.73
C ARG A 3 6.36 4.68 -4.05
N LEU A 4 5.76 3.76 -3.27
CA LEU A 4 4.36 3.38 -3.44
C LEU A 4 3.43 4.56 -3.16
N LEU A 5 3.73 5.34 -2.13
CA LEU A 5 2.99 6.55 -1.82
C LEU A 5 3.03 7.55 -2.99
N SER A 6 4.22 7.85 -3.52
CA SER A 6 4.37 8.72 -4.68
C SER A 6 3.64 8.19 -5.92
N ALA A 7 3.65 6.87 -6.13
CA ALA A 7 2.90 6.23 -7.23
C ALA A 7 1.38 6.40 -7.07
N VAL A 8 0.85 6.23 -5.85
CA VAL A 8 -0.58 6.47 -5.57
C VAL A 8 -0.94 7.94 -5.80
N GLN A 9 -0.12 8.88 -5.34
CA GLN A 9 -0.35 10.32 -5.57
C GLN A 9 -0.31 10.68 -7.06
N SER A 10 0.63 10.12 -7.82
CA SER A 10 0.70 10.28 -9.27
C SER A 10 -0.53 9.72 -9.97
N TYR A 11 -0.99 8.53 -9.56
CA TYR A 11 -2.24 7.96 -10.07
C TYR A 11 -3.43 8.87 -9.77
N GLN A 12 -3.55 9.40 -8.55
CA GLN A 12 -4.63 10.33 -8.20
C GLN A 12 -4.62 11.59 -9.05
N SER A 13 -3.44 12.17 -9.28
CA SER A 13 -3.29 13.34 -10.16
C SER A 13 -3.80 13.05 -11.57
N ASN A 14 -3.52 11.84 -12.09
CA ASN A 14 -3.93 11.44 -13.44
C ASN A 14 -5.37 10.93 -13.53
N ASN A 15 -6.00 10.56 -12.41
CA ASN A 15 -7.33 9.91 -12.37
C ASN A 15 -8.37 10.74 -11.60
N LYS A 16 -8.30 12.08 -11.73
CA LYS A 16 -9.29 13.02 -11.13
C LYS A 16 -9.45 12.87 -9.62
N GLY A 17 -8.36 12.56 -8.92
CA GLY A 17 -8.33 12.35 -7.48
C GLY A 17 -8.67 10.93 -7.02
N ASN A 18 -9.11 10.04 -7.92
CA ASN A 18 -9.43 8.65 -7.55
C ASN A 18 -8.17 7.87 -7.18
N VAL A 19 -8.27 7.05 -6.13
CA VAL A 19 -7.23 6.09 -5.75
C VAL A 19 -7.40 4.78 -6.53
N PRO A 20 -6.32 4.00 -6.73
CA PRO A 20 -6.42 2.74 -7.46
C PRO A 20 -7.25 1.69 -6.69
N GLU A 21 -8.22 1.08 -7.39
CA GLU A 21 -9.00 -0.04 -6.87
C GLU A 21 -8.16 -1.30 -6.67
N THR A 22 -7.14 -1.50 -7.51
CA THR A 22 -6.14 -2.55 -7.36
C THR A 22 -4.75 -1.96 -7.51
N LEU A 23 -3.85 -2.34 -6.61
CA LEU A 23 -2.42 -2.02 -6.73
C LEU A 23 -1.67 -3.06 -7.57
N ALA A 24 -2.30 -4.19 -7.87
CA ALA A 24 -1.81 -5.17 -8.84
C ALA A 24 -2.29 -4.80 -10.26
N GLY A 25 -1.53 -5.22 -11.28
CA GLY A 25 -1.87 -4.97 -12.70
C GLY A 25 -1.41 -3.59 -13.19
N ASP A 26 -2.28 -2.86 -13.88
CA ASP A 26 -1.96 -1.62 -14.59
C ASP A 26 -1.34 -0.54 -13.70
N PHE A 27 -1.82 -0.39 -12.46
CA PHE A 27 -1.19 0.53 -11.51
C PHE A 27 0.28 0.16 -11.29
N ARG A 28 0.57 -1.12 -11.06
CA ARG A 28 1.95 -1.59 -10.86
C ARG A 28 2.79 -1.38 -12.11
N THR A 29 2.29 -1.77 -13.27
CA THR A 29 3.03 -1.65 -14.53
C THR A 29 3.32 -0.19 -14.88
N ASN A 30 2.34 0.69 -14.73
CA ASN A 30 2.44 2.08 -15.22
C ASN A 30 3.04 3.04 -14.17
N TYR A 31 2.88 2.76 -12.88
CA TYR A 31 3.27 3.69 -11.80
C TYR A 31 4.34 3.15 -10.85
N LEU A 32 4.51 1.83 -10.71
CA LEU A 32 5.52 1.24 -9.80
C LEU A 32 6.75 0.71 -10.52
N ASN A 33 6.57 0.03 -11.66
CA ASN A 33 7.63 -0.64 -12.43
C ASN A 33 8.12 0.20 -13.62
N SER A 34 7.93 1.52 -13.58
CA SER A 34 8.29 2.40 -14.69
C SER A 34 9.81 2.39 -14.93
N GLY A 35 10.21 2.27 -16.20
CA GLY A 35 11.63 2.33 -16.61
C GLY A 35 12.43 1.03 -16.40
N GLY A 36 11.78 -0.12 -16.22
CA GLY A 36 12.46 -1.41 -16.05
C GLY A 36 12.89 -1.72 -14.61
N ASP A 37 12.56 -0.83 -13.67
CA ASP A 37 12.74 -1.07 -12.24
C ASP A 37 11.63 -1.99 -11.72
N THR A 38 11.96 -2.80 -10.72
CA THR A 38 11.02 -3.73 -10.09
C THR A 38 10.80 -3.29 -8.66
N PHE A 39 9.54 -2.98 -8.32
CA PHE A 39 9.19 -2.63 -6.94
C PHE A 39 9.32 -3.86 -6.03
N MET A 40 10.53 -4.03 -5.46
CA MET A 40 10.93 -5.10 -4.55
C MET A 40 11.31 -4.54 -3.18
N ASP A 41 11.18 -5.39 -2.16
CA ASP A 41 11.62 -5.14 -0.79
C ASP A 41 13.16 -5.25 -0.73
N PRO A 42 13.86 -4.55 0.20
CA PRO A 42 15.33 -4.52 0.24
C PRO A 42 15.99 -5.89 0.44
N ASP A 43 15.24 -6.89 0.90
CA ASP A 43 15.68 -8.28 1.02
C ASP A 43 15.61 -9.07 -0.31
N GLY A 44 15.16 -8.44 -1.40
CA GLY A 44 14.98 -9.05 -2.71
C GLY A 44 13.61 -9.71 -2.92
N SER A 45 12.73 -9.71 -1.91
CA SER A 45 11.38 -10.24 -2.03
C SER A 45 10.47 -9.30 -2.81
N THR A 46 9.50 -9.84 -3.53
CA THR A 46 8.50 -8.99 -4.19
C THR A 46 7.47 -8.47 -3.18
N TYR A 47 7.03 -7.21 -3.33
CA TYR A 47 5.83 -6.74 -2.63
C TYR A 47 4.56 -7.32 -3.26
N VAL A 48 3.67 -7.82 -2.41
CA VAL A 48 2.30 -8.21 -2.76
C VAL A 48 1.30 -7.34 -2.01
N PHE A 49 0.17 -7.09 -2.63
CA PHE A 49 -0.87 -6.21 -2.09
C PHE A 49 -2.06 -7.02 -1.61
N ALA A 50 -2.53 -6.72 -0.41
CA ALA A 50 -3.75 -7.28 0.17
C ALA A 50 -4.75 -6.14 0.47
N ASN A 51 -6.05 -6.43 0.37
CA ASN A 51 -7.07 -5.51 0.85
C ASN A 51 -7.21 -5.68 2.37
N GLY A 52 -6.97 -4.61 3.11
CA GLY A 52 -7.18 -4.56 4.54
C GLY A 52 -8.57 -4.06 4.90
N SER A 53 -8.86 -4.03 6.20
CA SER A 53 -10.10 -3.47 6.75
C SER A 53 -9.79 -2.37 7.74
N ILE A 54 -10.69 -1.39 7.84
CA ILE A 54 -10.59 -0.30 8.82
C ILE A 54 -10.56 -0.89 10.23
N GLY A 55 -9.63 -0.41 11.06
CA GLY A 55 -9.48 -0.86 12.44
C GLY A 55 -8.71 -2.17 12.60
N THR A 56 -8.28 -2.79 11.49
CA THR A 56 -7.50 -4.04 11.50
C THR A 56 -6.03 -3.77 11.28
N ILE A 57 -5.21 -4.29 12.19
CA ILE A 57 -3.75 -4.25 12.11
C ILE A 57 -3.24 -5.42 11.24
N PRO A 58 -2.34 -5.18 10.27
CA PRO A 58 -1.67 -6.25 9.55
C PRO A 58 -0.90 -7.18 10.52
N THR A 59 -1.16 -8.47 10.45
CA THR A 59 -0.50 -9.49 11.28
C THR A 59 0.61 -10.24 10.54
N THR A 60 0.56 -10.22 9.21
CA THR A 60 1.45 -10.99 8.34
C THR A 60 2.54 -10.10 7.76
N VAL A 61 3.82 -10.43 7.99
CA VAL A 61 4.94 -9.73 7.35
C VAL A 61 5.16 -10.24 5.94
N LYS A 62 5.29 -11.57 5.80
CA LYS A 62 5.51 -12.28 4.53
C LYS A 62 4.32 -13.18 4.21
N SER A 63 3.89 -13.21 2.95
CA SER A 63 2.90 -14.19 2.48
C SER A 63 3.46 -15.61 2.58
N ALA A 64 2.60 -16.62 2.41
CA ALA A 64 3.03 -18.02 2.38
C ALA A 64 4.10 -18.31 1.30
N SER A 65 4.22 -17.45 0.29
CA SER A 65 5.23 -17.54 -0.78
C SER A 65 6.49 -16.71 -0.48
N GLY A 66 6.64 -16.17 0.72
CA GLY A 66 7.81 -15.36 1.12
C GLY A 66 7.78 -13.90 0.66
N ASN A 67 6.67 -13.39 0.14
CA ASN A 67 6.58 -12.02 -0.38
C ASN A 67 6.12 -11.02 0.70
N THR A 68 6.69 -9.82 0.75
CA THR A 68 6.30 -8.79 1.71
C THR A 68 4.88 -8.28 1.44
N VAL A 69 4.02 -8.30 2.45
CA VAL A 69 2.61 -7.95 2.29
C VAL A 69 2.36 -6.49 2.67
N ILE A 70 1.82 -5.72 1.72
CA ILE A 70 1.32 -4.36 1.97
C ILE A 70 -0.20 -4.38 1.92
N TRP A 71 -0.82 -3.92 3.00
CA TRP A 71 -2.24 -3.75 3.15
C TRP A 71 -2.68 -2.40 2.62
N LYS A 72 -3.72 -2.43 1.79
CA LYS A 72 -4.38 -1.26 1.24
C LYS A 72 -5.77 -1.15 1.86
N VAL A 73 -6.07 -0.01 2.48
CA VAL A 73 -7.38 0.25 3.10
C VAL A 73 -7.95 1.53 2.52
N THR A 74 -8.99 1.42 1.69
CA THR A 74 -9.69 2.58 1.09
C THR A 74 -10.68 3.20 2.07
N GLY A 75 -10.91 4.51 1.97
CA GLY A 75 -11.75 5.26 2.90
C GLY A 75 -11.15 5.37 4.31
N ALA A 76 -9.82 5.25 4.42
CA ALA A 76 -9.13 5.20 5.70
C ALA A 76 -7.90 6.13 5.75
N LYS A 77 -7.51 6.49 6.96
CA LYS A 77 -6.22 7.10 7.30
C LYS A 77 -5.54 6.32 8.42
N CYS A 78 -4.23 6.46 8.54
CA CYS A 78 -3.42 5.92 9.62
C CYS A 78 -3.66 6.71 10.91
N ASN A 79 -3.83 5.97 12.00
CA ASN A 79 -3.87 6.46 13.37
C ASN A 79 -2.90 5.60 14.20
N GLY A 80 -1.64 6.01 14.20
CA GLY A 80 -0.54 5.17 14.68
C GLY A 80 -0.39 3.90 13.83
N GLU A 81 -0.45 2.74 14.49
CA GLU A 81 -0.33 1.42 13.84
C GLU A 81 -1.65 0.91 13.25
N ASN A 82 -2.77 1.54 13.59
CA ASN A 82 -4.09 1.16 13.13
C ASN A 82 -4.59 2.07 12.00
N THR A 83 -5.66 1.66 11.34
CA THR A 83 -6.38 2.49 10.37
C THR A 83 -7.71 2.94 10.96
N GLU A 84 -8.11 4.17 10.65
CA GLU A 84 -9.39 4.76 11.06
C GLU A 84 -10.15 5.26 9.83
N ALA A 85 -11.48 5.22 9.92
CA ALA A 85 -12.35 5.68 8.84
C ALA A 85 -12.18 7.18 8.60
N VAL A 86 -12.20 7.59 7.33
CA VAL A 86 -12.23 8.99 6.93
C VAL A 86 -13.17 9.18 5.75
N SER A 87 -13.84 10.34 5.70
CA SER A 87 -14.70 10.69 4.58
C SER A 87 -13.89 10.93 3.31
N GLY A 88 -14.26 10.25 2.22
CA GLY A 88 -13.68 10.45 0.88
C GLY A 88 -13.21 9.13 0.27
N ALA A 89 -13.81 8.75 -0.86
CA ALA A 89 -13.42 7.56 -1.62
C ALA A 89 -11.99 7.65 -2.19
N ASN A 90 -11.41 8.85 -2.19
CA ASN A 90 -10.03 9.16 -2.59
C ASN A 90 -9.00 9.04 -1.46
N LYS A 91 -9.39 8.58 -0.27
CA LYS A 91 -8.49 8.39 0.85
C LYS A 91 -8.12 6.93 0.99
N MET A 92 -6.84 6.67 1.24
CA MET A 92 -6.27 5.34 1.33
C MET A 92 -5.15 5.33 2.36
N ALA A 93 -5.23 4.37 3.27
CA ALA A 93 -4.12 4.02 4.16
C ALA A 93 -3.37 2.82 3.58
N LEU A 94 -2.05 2.92 3.57
CA LEU A 94 -1.14 1.83 3.21
C LEU A 94 -0.42 1.40 4.48
N SER A 95 -0.54 0.13 4.86
CA SER A 95 0.08 -0.40 6.08
C SER A 95 0.83 -1.70 5.82
N MET A 96 1.90 -1.97 6.57
CA MET A 96 2.61 -3.24 6.54
C MET A 96 3.15 -3.59 7.93
N LYS A 97 3.16 -4.88 8.25
CA LYS A 97 3.81 -5.37 9.48
C LYS A 97 5.32 -5.29 9.31
N LEU A 98 6.03 -4.83 10.33
CA LEU A 98 7.50 -4.81 10.35
C LEU A 98 8.05 -6.06 11.05
N GLU A 99 9.18 -6.59 10.54
CA GLU A 99 9.91 -7.75 11.12
C GLU A 99 10.35 -7.49 12.57
N GLY A 100 10.70 -6.24 12.90
CA GLY A 100 11.11 -5.83 14.26
C GLY A 100 9.96 -5.58 15.23
N GLY A 101 8.70 -5.84 14.83
CA GLY A 101 7.52 -5.45 15.58
C GLY A 101 6.94 -4.11 15.14
N GLY A 102 5.68 -3.88 15.50
CA GLY A 102 4.89 -2.73 15.05
C GLY A 102 4.39 -2.76 13.60
N VAL A 103 3.78 -1.66 13.17
CA VAL A 103 3.19 -1.47 11.83
C VAL A 103 3.68 -0.16 11.25
N TYR A 104 4.14 -0.20 10.01
CA TYR A 104 4.40 1.01 9.26
C TYR A 104 3.15 1.39 8.45
N CYS A 105 2.51 2.51 8.78
CA CYS A 105 1.31 3.02 8.13
C CYS A 105 1.55 4.41 7.53
N VAL A 106 1.15 4.62 6.27
CA VAL A 106 1.20 5.93 5.60
C VAL A 106 -0.12 6.26 4.89
N ASN A 107 -0.43 7.55 4.83
CA ASN A 107 -1.57 8.11 4.12
C ASN A 107 -1.15 8.60 2.73
N ASN A 108 -2.07 8.56 1.78
CA ASN A 108 -1.91 9.19 0.46
C ASN A 108 -2.09 10.71 0.46
#